data_AF-A0A1Q3H0J2-F1
#
_entry.id   AF-A0A1Q3H0J2-F1
#
_cell.length_a   1.000
_cell.length_b   1.000
_cell.length_c   1.000
_cell.angle_alpha   90.00
_cell.angle_beta   90.00
_cell.angle_gamma   90.00
#
_symmetry.space_group_name_H-M   'P 1'
#
loop_
_entity.id
_entity.type
_entity.pdbx_description
1 polymer ?
#
loop_
_entity_poly.entity_id
_entity_poly.type
_entity_poly.pdbx_seq_one_letter_code
_entity_poly.pdbx_strand_id
1 'polypeptide(L)'
;MIRKLLLAVTVMIGCWQCKPQSSAKKSTANDKQTLLLKPIARGTIRVIAQVVKVKPINKTLQNTPCADHPCEAMIKIEKVVGTGAFFYGEIKQGQSLEAYFTKTLASSEKNYPQLKPALPGLNLNDRFQADIIYNLKATKVSKYHVVTYKKL
;
A
#
# COMPACT_ATOMS: atom_id res chain seq x y z
N MET A 1 82.33 13.31 -19.53
CA MET A 1 82.18 12.04 -20.29
C MET A 1 81.19 11.16 -19.52
N ILE A 2 79.88 11.27 -19.76
CA ILE A 2 79.03 10.46 -20.66
C ILE A 2 79.20 8.94 -20.48
N ARG A 3 78.17 8.27 -19.91
CA ARG A 3 77.30 7.22 -20.53
C ARG A 3 76.58 6.47 -19.41
N LYS A 4 75.27 6.72 -19.21
CA LYS A 4 74.16 5.87 -19.68
C LYS A 4 74.30 4.39 -19.28
N LEU A 5 73.48 3.94 -18.33
CA LEU A 5 72.59 2.80 -18.60
C LEU A 5 71.37 2.82 -17.67
N LEU A 6 70.20 2.97 -18.29
CA LEU A 6 68.90 2.62 -17.75
C LEU A 6 68.84 1.10 -17.56
N LEU A 7 68.26 0.64 -16.45
CA LEU A 7 67.51 -0.61 -16.42
C LEU A 7 66.29 -0.43 -15.51
N ALA A 8 65.16 -0.26 -16.17
CA ALA A 8 63.84 -0.36 -15.59
C ALA A 8 63.62 -1.80 -15.12
N VAL A 9 63.25 -1.98 -13.86
CA VAL A 9 62.71 -3.24 -13.35
C VAL A 9 61.24 -3.00 -13.03
N THR A 10 60.41 -3.21 -14.05
CA THR A 10 58.99 -3.51 -13.92
C THR A 10 58.85 -4.99 -13.59
N VAL A 11 58.36 -5.35 -12.41
CA VAL A 11 57.96 -6.72 -12.09
C VAL A 11 56.59 -6.70 -11.41
N MET A 12 55.62 -7.14 -12.21
CA MET A 12 54.45 -7.98 -11.91
C MET A 12 53.58 -7.56 -10.72
N ILE A 13 52.43 -6.94 -10.96
CA ILE A 13 51.17 -7.62 -11.32
C ILE A 13 50.90 -8.80 -10.38
N GLY A 14 50.13 -8.50 -9.35
CA GLY A 14 49.52 -9.45 -8.44
C GLY A 14 48.33 -8.81 -7.77
N CYS A 15 47.39 -8.24 -8.54
CA CYS A 15 46.04 -8.00 -8.06
C CYS A 15 45.46 -9.35 -7.66
N TRP A 16 45.55 -9.68 -6.38
CA TRP A 16 44.72 -10.71 -5.77
C TRP A 16 43.27 -10.30 -6.02
N GLN A 17 42.71 -10.87 -7.08
CA GLN A 17 41.28 -10.93 -7.29
C GLN A 17 40.71 -11.82 -6.18
N CYS A 18 40.37 -11.20 -5.05
CA CYS A 18 39.36 -11.73 -4.17
C CYS A 18 38.08 -11.89 -5.01
N LYS A 19 37.83 -13.10 -5.51
CA LYS A 19 36.51 -13.54 -5.96
C LYS A 19 35.59 -13.45 -4.74
N PRO A 20 34.60 -12.55 -4.67
CA PRO A 20 33.50 -12.75 -3.75
C PRO A 20 32.75 -13.99 -4.25
N GLN A 21 32.95 -15.10 -3.55
CA GLN A 21 32.10 -16.27 -3.65
C GLN A 21 30.72 -15.83 -3.16
N SER A 22 29.89 -15.37 -4.11
CA SER A 22 28.46 -15.19 -3.92
C SER A 22 27.88 -16.57 -3.64
N SER A 23 27.91 -16.97 -2.37
CA SER A 23 27.05 -18.02 -1.87
C SER A 23 25.63 -17.52 -2.08
N ALA A 24 25.01 -18.01 -3.16
CA ALA A 24 23.57 -18.04 -3.32
C ALA A 24 22.99 -18.83 -2.15
N LYS A 25 22.85 -18.17 -0.99
CA LYS A 25 21.83 -18.53 -0.02
C LYS A 25 20.52 -18.37 -0.77
N LYS A 26 19.93 -19.51 -1.10
CA LYS A 26 18.53 -19.67 -1.44
C LYS A 26 17.73 -19.17 -0.23
N SER A 27 17.63 -17.85 -0.13
CA SER A 27 16.79 -17.17 0.83
C SER A 27 15.39 -17.43 0.34
N THR A 28 14.74 -18.42 0.96
CA THR A 28 13.29 -18.56 1.03
C THR A 28 12.68 -17.17 0.95
N ALA A 29 11.91 -16.94 -0.12
CA ALA A 29 11.21 -15.70 -0.39
C ALA A 29 10.38 -15.34 0.83
N ASN A 30 10.97 -14.52 1.70
CA ASN A 30 10.29 -13.93 2.83
C ASN A 30 9.44 -12.83 2.22
N ASP A 31 8.13 -13.06 2.26
CA ASP A 31 7.06 -12.21 1.75
C ASP A 31 7.11 -10.84 2.45
N LYS A 32 8.06 -10.00 2.02
CA LYS A 32 8.08 -8.59 2.40
C LYS A 32 6.93 -7.94 1.65
N GLN A 33 5.78 -7.91 2.33
CA GLN A 33 4.58 -7.10 2.04
C GLN A 33 4.94 -5.91 1.17
N THR A 34 4.76 -6.08 -0.15
CA THR A 34 5.05 -5.01 -1.09
C THR A 34 3.96 -3.96 -0.90
N LEU A 35 4.27 -2.93 -0.12
CA LEU A 35 3.52 -1.67 -0.08
C LEU A 35 3.28 -1.24 -1.53
N LEU A 36 2.13 -0.64 -1.84
CA LEU A 36 1.90 -0.16 -3.22
C LEU A 36 3.01 0.84 -3.59
N LEU A 37 3.97 0.40 -4.41
CA LEU A 37 5.10 1.19 -4.91
C LEU A 37 4.67 2.17 -6.02
N LYS A 38 3.39 2.15 -6.40
CA LYS A 38 2.81 3.03 -7.43
C LYS A 38 2.75 4.48 -6.90
N PRO A 39 2.97 5.50 -7.75
CA PRO A 39 2.69 6.89 -7.40
C PRO A 39 1.28 7.07 -6.81
N ILE A 40 1.14 7.96 -5.84
CA ILE A 40 -0.14 8.30 -5.21
C ILE A 40 -0.89 9.26 -6.13
N ALA A 41 -2.13 8.92 -6.48
CA ALA A 41 -2.95 9.73 -7.38
C ALA A 41 -3.30 11.10 -6.76
N ARG A 42 -3.56 12.10 -7.61
CA ARG A 42 -4.12 13.40 -7.16
C ARG A 42 -5.43 13.19 -6.41
N GLY A 43 -5.70 14.03 -5.42
CA GLY A 43 -6.91 13.97 -4.59
C GLY A 43 -7.00 12.75 -3.67
N THR A 44 -5.89 12.03 -3.48
CA THR A 44 -5.84 10.77 -2.73
C THR A 44 -4.77 10.82 -1.65
N ILE A 45 -5.02 10.19 -0.51
CA ILE A 45 -4.01 9.89 0.51
C ILE A 45 -3.85 8.38 0.65
N ARG A 46 -2.60 7.93 0.82
CA ARG A 46 -2.29 6.53 1.05
C ARG A 46 -1.94 6.31 2.51
N VAL A 47 -2.58 5.33 3.13
CA VAL A 47 -2.44 5.02 4.55
C VAL A 47 -2.26 3.52 4.78
N ILE A 48 -1.64 3.17 5.90
CA ILE A 48 -1.80 1.88 6.55
C ILE A 48 -2.81 2.07 7.67
N ALA A 49 -3.83 1.23 7.70
CA ALA A 49 -4.92 1.31 8.65
C ALA A 49 -5.33 -0.08 9.15
N GLN A 50 -6.04 -0.07 10.27
CA GLN A 50 -6.66 -1.25 10.85
C GLN A 50 -8.18 -1.05 10.94
N VAL A 51 -8.96 -2.08 10.59
CA VAL A 51 -10.41 -2.07 10.85
C VAL A 51 -10.65 -2.23 12.34
N VAL A 52 -11.23 -1.22 12.99
CA VAL A 52 -11.53 -1.26 14.43
C VAL A 52 -13.01 -1.49 14.73
N LYS A 53 -13.90 -1.24 13.77
CA LYS A 53 -15.33 -1.59 13.88
C LYS A 53 -15.95 -1.69 12.50
N VAL A 54 -16.70 -2.75 12.22
CA VAL A 54 -17.55 -2.84 11.02
C VAL A 54 -18.92 -2.27 11.35
N LYS A 55 -19.42 -1.33 10.55
CA LYS A 55 -20.78 -0.80 10.72
C LYS A 55 -21.82 -1.76 10.12
N PRO A 56 -23.07 -1.76 10.61
CA PRO A 56 -24.13 -2.55 10.02
C PRO A 56 -24.38 -2.15 8.56
N ILE A 57 -25.01 -3.06 7.81
CA ILE A 57 -25.45 -2.82 6.43
C ILE A 57 -26.40 -1.62 6.37
N ASN A 58 -26.31 -0.84 5.29
CA ASN A 58 -27.19 0.30 5.07
C ASN A 58 -28.26 -0.07 4.04
N LYS A 59 -29.41 -0.54 4.53
CA LYS A 59 -30.56 -0.95 3.71
C LYS A 59 -31.19 0.19 2.89
N THR A 60 -30.83 1.45 3.17
CA THR A 60 -31.30 2.60 2.37
C THR A 60 -30.57 2.69 1.02
N LEU A 61 -29.41 2.03 0.87
CA LEU A 61 -28.65 1.93 -0.38
C LEU A 61 -29.16 0.78 -1.25
N GLN A 62 -30.47 0.74 -1.49
CA GLN A 62 -31.12 -0.31 -2.30
C GLN A 62 -30.46 -0.45 -3.68
N ASN A 63 -30.48 -1.66 -4.23
CA ASN A 63 -29.87 -2.01 -5.52
C ASN A 63 -28.36 -1.77 -5.60
N THR A 64 -27.68 -1.73 -4.45
CA THR A 64 -26.22 -1.72 -4.38
C THR A 64 -25.73 -2.87 -3.53
N PRO A 65 -24.50 -3.39 -3.75
CA PRO A 65 -23.91 -4.39 -2.87
C PRO A 65 -23.80 -3.96 -1.39
N CYS A 66 -23.94 -2.66 -1.11
CA CYS A 66 -23.97 -2.13 0.26
C CYS A 66 -25.28 -2.39 1.02
N ALA A 67 -26.34 -2.81 0.32
CA ALA A 67 -27.58 -3.26 0.94
C ALA A 67 -27.41 -4.65 1.60
N ASP A 68 -26.54 -5.49 1.03
CA ASP A 68 -26.33 -6.88 1.46
C ASP A 68 -25.02 -7.06 2.23
N HIS A 69 -24.06 -6.16 2.03
CA HIS A 69 -22.74 -6.21 2.66
C HIS A 69 -22.35 -4.88 3.31
N PRO A 70 -21.62 -4.90 4.44
CA PRO A 70 -21.16 -3.67 5.08
C PRO A 70 -20.29 -2.83 4.12
N CYS A 71 -20.58 -1.54 4.03
CA CYS A 71 -19.76 -0.59 3.27
C CYS A 71 -19.13 0.48 4.15
N GLU A 72 -19.42 0.50 5.45
CA GLU A 72 -18.85 1.47 6.37
C GLU A 72 -18.13 0.76 7.50
N ALA A 73 -17.01 1.34 7.92
CA ALA A 73 -16.27 0.87 9.08
C ALA A 73 -15.55 2.04 9.75
N MET A 74 -15.32 1.91 11.05
CA MET A 74 -14.31 2.71 11.73
C MET A 74 -12.95 2.08 11.46
N ILE A 75 -12.01 2.90 11.02
CA ILE A 75 -10.63 2.50 10.77
C ILE A 75 -9.70 3.36 11.64
N LYS A 76 -8.64 2.75 12.16
CA LYS A 76 -7.56 3.45 12.86
C LYS A 76 -6.39 3.61 11.91
N ILE A 77 -5.94 4.84 11.71
CA ILE A 77 -4.81 5.17 10.85
C ILE A 77 -3.52 4.86 11.61
N GLU A 78 -2.82 3.79 11.21
CA GLU A 78 -1.55 3.40 11.82
C GLU A 78 -0.38 4.21 11.27
N LYS A 79 -0.43 4.54 9.97
CA LYS A 79 0.62 5.30 9.29
C LYS A 79 0.06 6.03 8.07
N VAL A 80 0.49 7.28 7.87
CA VAL A 80 0.33 7.97 6.57
C VAL A 80 1.55 7.62 5.72
N VAL A 81 1.31 6.96 4.57
CA VAL A 81 2.38 6.59 3.63
C VAL A 81 2.75 7.77 2.76
N GLY A 82 1.75 8.56 2.35
CA GLY A 82 1.95 9.80 1.60
C GLY A 82 0.63 10.39 1.12
N THR A 83 0.71 11.61 0.60
CA THR A 83 -0.45 12.39 0.16
C THR A 83 -0.23 12.85 -1.27
N GLY A 84 -1.20 12.59 -2.15
CA GLY A 84 -1.21 13.12 -3.50
C GLY A 84 -1.64 14.59 -3.52
N ALA A 85 -1.25 15.31 -4.56
CA ALA A 85 -1.61 16.73 -4.72
C ALA A 85 -3.14 16.92 -4.69
N PHE A 86 -3.60 18.04 -4.12
CA PHE A 86 -5.02 18.41 -3.99
C PHE A 86 -5.88 17.46 -3.14
N PHE A 87 -5.27 16.70 -2.23
CA PHE A 87 -6.05 16.03 -1.19
C PHE A 87 -6.51 17.06 -0.14
N TYR A 88 -7.82 17.12 0.10
CA TYR A 88 -8.45 18.12 1.00
C TYR A 88 -8.83 17.55 2.38
N GLY A 89 -8.70 16.25 2.59
CA GLY A 89 -9.04 15.64 3.87
C GLY A 89 -7.96 15.88 4.93
N GLU A 90 -8.35 15.86 6.20
CA GLU A 90 -7.42 15.92 7.32
C GLU A 90 -7.29 14.54 7.97
N ILE A 91 -6.21 13.83 7.64
CA ILE A 91 -5.91 12.51 8.18
C ILE A 91 -4.54 12.52 8.85
N LYS A 92 -4.51 12.14 10.13
CA LYS A 92 -3.29 12.04 10.94
C LYS A 92 -3.08 10.61 11.44
N GLN A 93 -1.82 10.26 11.69
CA GLN A 93 -1.48 9.00 12.34
C GLN A 93 -2.11 8.94 13.75
N GLY A 94 -2.59 7.76 14.13
CA GLY A 94 -3.29 7.50 15.40
C GLY A 94 -4.78 7.86 15.38
N GLN A 95 -5.24 8.63 14.39
CA GLN A 95 -6.64 9.02 14.27
C GLN A 95 -7.51 7.81 13.94
N SER A 96 -8.68 7.74 14.59
CA SER A 96 -9.76 6.86 14.14
C SER A 96 -10.74 7.68 13.33
N LEU A 97 -11.13 7.19 12.16
CA LEU A 97 -12.11 7.85 11.31
C LEU A 97 -13.08 6.83 10.75
N GLU A 98 -14.28 7.33 10.46
CA GLU A 98 -15.27 6.58 9.73
C GLU A 98 -14.92 6.57 8.25
N ALA A 99 -14.92 5.41 7.61
CA ALA A 99 -14.58 5.24 6.21
C ALA A 99 -15.70 4.50 5.47
N TYR A 100 -16.00 4.97 4.26
CA TYR A 100 -16.90 4.33 3.31
C TYR A 100 -16.10 3.55 2.26
N PHE A 101 -16.32 2.25 2.14
CA PHE A 101 -15.70 1.35 1.19
C PHE A 101 -16.51 1.31 -0.10
N THR A 102 -15.91 1.81 -1.18
CA THR A 102 -16.59 1.92 -2.48
C THR A 102 -16.90 0.56 -3.14
N LYS A 103 -16.36 -0.54 -2.61
CA LYS A 103 -16.53 -1.93 -3.06
C LYS A 103 -16.91 -2.89 -1.93
N THR A 104 -17.65 -2.41 -0.93
CA THR A 104 -17.99 -3.15 0.30
C THR A 104 -16.75 -3.59 1.10
N LEU A 105 -16.97 -4.06 2.33
CA LEU A 105 -15.95 -4.78 3.10
C LEU A 105 -15.92 -6.28 2.77
N ALA A 106 -16.91 -6.82 2.05
CA ALA A 106 -16.89 -8.19 1.61
C ALA A 106 -15.90 -8.40 0.44
N SER A 107 -15.53 -9.65 0.18
CA SER A 107 -14.75 -10.00 -1.01
C SER A 107 -15.47 -9.54 -2.28
N SER A 108 -14.72 -8.96 -3.21
CA SER A 108 -15.28 -8.44 -4.45
C SER A 108 -15.47 -9.50 -5.53
N GLU A 109 -15.00 -10.75 -5.32
CA GLU A 109 -15.02 -11.80 -6.35
C GLU A 109 -16.43 -12.07 -6.91
N LYS A 110 -17.43 -12.09 -6.05
CA LYS A 110 -18.83 -12.33 -6.43
C LYS A 110 -19.59 -11.04 -6.75
N ASN A 111 -19.35 -9.99 -5.96
CA ASN A 111 -20.12 -8.75 -6.02
C ASN A 111 -19.65 -7.78 -7.12
N TYR A 112 -18.40 -7.95 -7.58
CA TYR A 112 -17.78 -7.14 -8.62
C TYR A 112 -16.87 -8.01 -9.51
N PRO A 113 -17.43 -8.96 -10.29
CA PRO A 113 -16.66 -9.93 -11.08
C PRO A 113 -15.75 -9.29 -12.15
N GLN A 114 -16.05 -8.05 -12.55
CA GLN A 114 -15.25 -7.25 -13.47
C GLN A 114 -14.01 -6.61 -12.81
N LEU A 115 -13.92 -6.59 -11.48
CA LEU A 115 -12.80 -5.99 -10.76
C LEU A 115 -11.61 -6.97 -10.74
N LYS A 116 -10.55 -6.61 -11.46
CA LYS A 116 -9.30 -7.39 -11.53
C LYS A 116 -8.11 -6.50 -11.11
N PRO A 117 -7.34 -6.86 -10.08
CA PRO A 117 -7.52 -8.00 -9.18
C PRO A 117 -8.74 -7.81 -8.27
N ALA A 118 -9.32 -8.92 -7.79
CA ALA A 118 -10.38 -8.89 -6.80
C ALA A 118 -9.84 -8.37 -5.46
N LEU A 119 -10.67 -7.63 -4.73
CA LEU A 119 -10.40 -7.21 -3.36
C LEU A 119 -10.78 -8.36 -2.42
N PRO A 120 -9.88 -8.77 -1.51
CA PRO A 120 -10.05 -9.98 -0.71
C PRO A 120 -11.12 -9.88 0.39
N GLY A 121 -11.67 -8.69 0.63
CA GLY A 121 -12.49 -8.39 1.80
C GLY A 121 -11.65 -7.98 3.02
N LEU A 122 -12.31 -7.36 4.00
CA LEU A 122 -11.73 -6.94 5.26
C LEU A 122 -12.68 -7.28 6.42
N ASN A 123 -12.12 -7.87 7.47
CA ASN A 123 -12.79 -8.19 8.71
C ASN A 123 -12.31 -7.29 9.85
N LEU A 124 -12.96 -7.40 11.02
CA LEU A 124 -12.50 -6.76 12.24
C LEU A 124 -11.04 -7.12 12.52
N ASN A 125 -10.25 -6.14 12.95
CA ASN A 125 -8.82 -6.21 13.25
C ASN A 125 -7.88 -6.42 12.05
N ASP A 126 -8.40 -6.59 10.83
CA ASP A 126 -7.55 -6.68 9.65
C ASP A 126 -6.77 -5.38 9.44
N ARG A 127 -5.48 -5.55 9.12
CA ARG A 127 -4.59 -4.47 8.71
C ARG A 127 -4.54 -4.42 7.19
N PHE A 128 -4.49 -3.21 6.65
CA PHE A 128 -4.51 -3.01 5.21
C PHE A 128 -3.85 -1.68 4.84
N GLN A 129 -3.32 -1.63 3.62
CA GLN A 129 -2.93 -0.38 2.99
C GLN A 129 -4.03 0.08 2.06
N ALA A 130 -4.46 1.33 2.14
CA ALA A 130 -5.53 1.88 1.32
C ALA A 130 -5.20 3.22 0.69
N ASP A 131 -5.84 3.47 -0.45
CA ASP A 131 -5.96 4.77 -1.07
C ASP A 131 -7.34 5.35 -0.73
N ILE A 132 -7.33 6.50 -0.06
CA ILE A 132 -8.51 7.20 0.44
C ILE A 132 -8.68 8.52 -0.31
N ILE A 133 -9.88 8.79 -0.79
CA ILE A 133 -10.27 10.11 -1.33
C ILE A 133 -11.20 10.82 -0.35
N TYR A 134 -11.19 12.15 -0.39
CA TYR A 134 -12.09 12.97 0.42
C TYR A 134 -13.24 13.52 -0.44
N ASN A 135 -14.46 13.07 -0.18
CA ASN A 135 -15.66 13.46 -0.89
C ASN A 135 -16.40 14.57 -0.13
N LEU A 136 -16.18 15.82 -0.54
CA LEU A 136 -16.84 17.00 0.04
C LEU A 136 -18.37 16.99 -0.07
N LYS A 137 -18.93 16.26 -1.06
CA LYS A 137 -20.37 16.20 -1.33
C LYS A 137 -21.07 15.05 -0.61
N ALA A 138 -20.36 14.21 0.13
CA ALA A 138 -20.97 13.10 0.86
C ALA A 138 -21.80 13.64 2.03
N THR A 139 -23.11 13.40 1.99
CA THR A 139 -24.08 13.81 3.03
C THR A 139 -24.70 12.64 3.78
N LYS A 140 -24.73 11.45 3.16
CA LYS A 140 -25.39 10.24 3.70
C LYS A 140 -24.42 9.15 4.16
N VAL A 141 -23.14 9.28 3.79
CA VAL A 141 -22.05 8.34 4.11
C VAL A 141 -20.82 9.15 4.52
N SER A 142 -19.81 8.48 5.08
CA SER A 142 -18.54 9.13 5.41
C SER A 142 -17.93 9.86 4.21
N LYS A 143 -17.34 11.04 4.46
CA LYS A 143 -16.56 11.79 3.48
C LYS A 143 -15.26 11.10 3.09
N TYR A 144 -14.77 10.15 3.89
CA TYR A 144 -13.55 9.40 3.58
C TYR A 144 -13.90 8.11 2.84
N HIS A 145 -13.60 8.07 1.54
CA HIS A 145 -13.92 6.92 0.70
C HIS A 145 -12.67 6.09 0.43
N VAL A 146 -12.69 4.81 0.83
CA VAL A 146 -11.67 3.82 0.47
C VAL A 146 -11.95 3.34 -0.95
N VAL A 147 -11.05 3.68 -1.88
CA VAL A 147 -11.20 3.38 -3.31
C VAL A 147 -10.58 2.03 -3.66
N THR A 148 -9.38 1.77 -3.12
CA THR A 148 -8.68 0.50 -3.27
C THR A 148 -7.90 0.20 -2.00
N TYR A 149 -7.66 -1.08 -1.75
CA TYR A 149 -6.84 -1.53 -0.65
C TYR A 149 -6.11 -2.82 -0.98
N LYS A 150 -5.05 -3.07 -0.22
CA LYS A 150 -4.33 -4.33 -0.15
C LYS A 150 -4.28 -4.76 1.31
N LYS A 151 -4.82 -5.93 1.62
CA LYS A 151 -4.70 -6.53 2.96
C LYS A 151 -3.22 -6.80 3.25
N LEU A 152 -2.80 -6.50 4.48
CA LEU A 152 -1.43 -6.69 4.97
C LEU A 152 -1.38 -7.92 5.86
#